data_AF-A0A183HJ68-F1
#
_entry.id   AF-A0A183HJ68-F1
#
_cell.length_a   1.000
_cell.length_b   1.000
_cell.length_c   1.000
_cell.angle_alpha   90.00
_cell.angle_beta   90.00
_cell.angle_gamma   90.00
#
_symmetry.space_group_name_H-M   'P 1'
#
loop_
_entity.id
_entity.type
_entity.pdbx_description
1 polymer ?
#
loop_
_entity_poly.entity_id
_entity_poly.type
_entity_poly.pdbx_seq_one_letter_code
_entity_poly.pdbx_strand_id
1 'polypeptide(L)'
;MSTDLVTINERRLLEEMLHFLNAYNLHCSVYVVPRLWDIFLDKLSKSASLEEILSFQNSFFADTMAQCFLPDPEFMDLLSNLVTIIHNFATGEVVRFVSGFDLSDKMKI
;
A
#
# COMPACT_ATOMS: atom_id res chain seq x y z
N MET A 1 -35.40 3.16 -0.65
CA MET A 1 -34.28 2.93 -1.60
C MET A 1 -33.57 4.26 -1.78
N SER A 2 -32.50 4.53 -1.04
CA SER A 2 -31.71 5.77 -1.19
C SER A 2 -30.21 5.45 -1.10
N THR A 3 -29.79 4.48 -1.90
CA THR A 3 -28.39 4.14 -2.14
C THR A 3 -28.10 4.48 -3.59
N ASP A 4 -26.93 5.07 -3.83
CA ASP A 4 -26.30 5.32 -5.14
C ASP A 4 -26.48 6.71 -5.73
N LEU A 5 -25.74 7.67 -5.17
CA LEU A 5 -25.15 8.76 -5.96
C LEU A 5 -23.72 9.00 -5.48
N VAL A 6 -22.82 8.05 -5.77
CA VAL A 6 -21.39 8.39 -5.89
C VAL A 6 -21.31 9.31 -7.11
N THR A 7 -20.91 10.55 -6.90
CA THR A 7 -20.73 11.52 -7.99
C THR A 7 -19.63 11.03 -8.95
N ILE A 8 -19.67 11.46 -10.21
CA ILE A 8 -18.67 11.09 -11.23
C ILE A 8 -17.24 11.40 -10.75
N ASN A 9 -17.06 12.49 -10.01
CA ASN A 9 -15.77 12.89 -9.46
C ASN A 9 -15.28 11.95 -8.36
N GLU A 10 -16.17 11.49 -7.48
CA GLU A 10 -15.83 10.52 -6.42
C GLU A 10 -15.44 9.17 -7.02
N ARG A 11 -16.17 8.71 -8.05
CA ARG A 11 -15.80 7.47 -8.76
C ARG A 11 -14.42 7.57 -9.40
N ARG A 12 -14.14 8.69 -10.07
CA ARG A 12 -12.82 8.92 -10.68
C ARG A 12 -11.70 8.93 -9.64
N LEU A 13 -11.91 9.59 -8.50
CA LEU A 13 -10.95 9.60 -7.41
C LEU A 13 -10.67 8.19 -6.88
N LEU A 14 -11.71 7.38 -6.68
CA LEU A 14 -11.56 5.99 -6.25
C LEU A 14 -10.76 5.16 -7.27
N GLU A 15 -11.03 5.33 -8.55
CA GLU A 15 -10.27 4.67 -9.63
C GLU A 15 -8.78 5.05 -9.58
N GLU A 16 -8.47 6.34 -9.43
CA GLU A 16 -7.09 6.82 -9.31
C GLU A 16 -6.38 6.23 -8.07
N MET A 17 -7.06 6.15 -6.93
CA MET A 17 -6.50 5.55 -5.71
C MET A 17 -6.28 4.03 -5.86
N LEU A 18 -7.21 3.31 -6.47
CA LEU A 18 -7.07 1.87 -6.75
C LEU A 18 -5.95 1.59 -7.75
N HIS A 19 -5.80 2.46 -8.77
CA HIS A 19 -4.69 2.37 -9.72
C HIS A 19 -3.35 2.55 -9.03
N PHE A 20 -3.23 3.50 -8.10
CA PHE A 20 -2.03 3.64 -7.28
C PHE A 20 -1.73 2.34 -6.51
N LEU A 21 -2.71 1.79 -5.80
CA LEU A 21 -2.52 0.57 -5.00
C LEU A 21 -2.10 -0.62 -5.88
N ASN A 22 -2.71 -0.77 -7.05
CA ASN A 22 -2.34 -1.80 -8.00
C ASN A 22 -0.90 -1.61 -8.53
N ALA A 23 -0.52 -0.38 -8.88
CA ALA A 23 0.82 -0.07 -9.34
C ALA A 23 1.88 -0.34 -8.26
N TYR A 24 1.60 0.03 -7.01
CA TYR A 24 2.46 -0.26 -5.86
C TYR A 24 2.61 -1.77 -5.62
N ASN A 25 1.51 -2.52 -5.62
CA ASN A 25 1.56 -3.97 -5.46
C ASN A 25 2.32 -4.65 -6.61
N LEU A 26 2.14 -4.17 -7.84
CA LEU A 26 2.88 -4.65 -9.01
C LEU A 26 4.38 -4.35 -8.88
N HIS A 27 4.75 -3.14 -8.43
CA HIS A 27 6.13 -2.77 -8.11
C HIS A 27 6.78 -3.81 -7.18
N CYS A 28 6.14 -4.09 -6.05
CA CYS A 28 6.68 -5.00 -5.05
C CYS A 28 6.71 -6.45 -5.54
N SER A 29 5.57 -6.98 -5.97
CA SER A 29 5.37 -8.41 -6.22
C SER A 29 5.90 -8.91 -7.57
N VAL A 30 5.95 -8.05 -8.59
CA VAL A 30 6.35 -8.45 -9.95
C VAL A 30 7.72 -7.93 -10.32
N TYR A 31 8.11 -6.73 -9.84
CA TYR A 31 9.38 -6.13 -10.25
C TYR A 31 10.49 -6.27 -9.21
N VAL A 32 10.21 -5.99 -7.93
CA VAL A 32 11.25 -5.98 -6.89
C VAL A 32 11.55 -7.39 -6.38
N VAL A 33 10.54 -8.08 -5.82
CA VAL A 33 10.74 -9.38 -5.17
C VAL A 33 11.31 -10.42 -6.15
N PRO A 34 10.78 -10.62 -7.37
CA PRO A 34 11.31 -11.62 -8.29
C PRO A 34 12.76 -11.34 -8.70
N ARG A 35 13.09 -10.08 -9.00
CA ARG A 35 14.47 -9.69 -9.37
C ARG A 35 15.45 -9.96 -8.24
N LEU A 36 15.10 -9.61 -7.00
CA LEU A 36 15.96 -9.85 -5.84
C LEU A 36 16.07 -11.34 -5.51
N TRP A 37 15.00 -12.10 -5.75
CA TRP A 37 14.98 -13.55 -5.59
C TRP A 37 15.95 -14.24 -6.55
N ASP A 38 15.96 -13.84 -7.82
CA ASP A 38 16.90 -14.38 -8.81
C ASP A 38 18.36 -14.09 -8.43
N ILE A 39 18.64 -12.87 -7.94
CA ILE A 39 19.98 -12.49 -7.43
C ILE A 39 20.36 -13.34 -6.21
N PHE A 40 19.41 -13.56 -5.29
CA PHE A 40 19.62 -14.39 -4.11
C PHE A 40 19.93 -15.84 -4.51
N LEU A 41 19.18 -16.43 -5.44
CA LEU A 41 19.43 -17.79 -5.93
C LEU A 41 20.80 -17.92 -6.59
N ASP A 42 21.21 -16.95 -7.41
CA ASP A 42 22.54 -16.93 -8.04
C ASP A 42 23.65 -16.93 -6.99
N LYS A 43 23.55 -16.08 -5.96
CA LYS A 43 24.51 -16.01 -4.86
C LYS A 43 24.54 -17.31 -4.05
N LEU A 44 23.36 -17.87 -3.74
CA LEU A 44 23.24 -19.11 -2.97
C LEU A 44 23.80 -20.32 -3.73
N SER A 45 23.70 -20.35 -5.05
CA SER A 45 24.31 -21.43 -5.86
C SER A 45 25.85 -21.43 -5.83
N LYS A 46 26.47 -20.32 -5.43
CA LYS A 46 27.93 -20.10 -5.42
C LYS A 46 28.52 -20.07 -4.02
N SER A 47 27.70 -20.14 -2.97
CA SER A 47 28.16 -20.04 -1.58
C SER A 47 29.02 -21.26 -1.18
N ALA A 48 30.11 -20.99 -0.47
CA ALA A 48 31.03 -22.00 0.05
C ALA A 48 30.81 -22.30 1.54
N SER A 49 30.03 -21.49 2.26
CA SER A 49 29.78 -21.69 3.70
C SER A 49 28.37 -21.32 4.15
N LEU A 50 28.01 -21.77 5.35
CA LEU A 50 26.74 -21.45 6.00
C LEU A 50 26.63 -19.94 6.32
N GLU A 51 27.74 -19.32 6.72
CA GLU A 51 27.80 -17.89 7.06
C GLU A 51 27.49 -17.02 5.85
N GLU A 52 27.97 -17.40 4.66
CA GLU A 52 27.64 -16.72 3.40
C GLU A 52 26.16 -16.87 3.06
N ILE A 53 25.59 -18.07 3.22
CA ILE A 53 24.15 -18.31 2.99
C ILE A 53 23.30 -17.41 3.90
N LEU A 54 23.63 -17.35 5.19
CA LEU A 54 22.93 -16.50 6.16
C LEU A 54 23.09 -15.00 5.83
N SER A 55 24.28 -14.59 5.40
CA SER A 55 24.52 -13.22 4.94
C SER A 55 23.65 -12.87 3.73
N PHE A 56 23.56 -13.74 2.73
CA PHE A 56 22.75 -13.52 1.53
C PHE A 56 21.25 -13.50 1.82
N GLN A 57 20.77 -14.34 2.74
CA GLN A 57 19.39 -14.31 3.22
C GLN A 57 19.07 -12.95 3.86
N ASN A 58 19.93 -12.48 4.77
CA ASN A 58 19.77 -11.19 5.42
C ASN A 58 19.76 -10.04 4.41
N SER A 59 20.66 -10.06 3.41
CA SER A 59 20.66 -9.06 2.34
C SER A 59 19.38 -9.10 1.50
N PHE A 60 18.90 -10.27 1.11
CA PHE A 60 17.65 -10.40 0.36
C PHE A 60 16.47 -9.76 1.10
N PHE A 61 16.33 -10.04 2.41
CA PHE A 61 15.28 -9.43 3.23
C PHE A 61 15.47 -7.91 3.36
N ALA A 62 16.66 -7.45 3.69
CA ALA A 62 16.95 -6.02 3.85
C ALA A 62 16.67 -5.24 2.55
N ASP A 63 17.10 -5.76 1.41
CA ASP A 63 16.93 -5.11 0.11
C ASP A 63 15.46 -5.11 -0.34
N THR A 64 14.74 -6.21 -0.07
CA THR A 64 13.30 -6.30 -0.36
C THR A 64 12.53 -5.30 0.50
N MET A 65 12.84 -5.24 1.79
CA MET A 65 12.21 -4.31 2.71
C MET A 65 12.48 -2.86 2.32
N ALA A 66 13.73 -2.53 2.01
CA ALA A 66 14.11 -1.18 1.65
C ALA A 66 13.42 -0.68 0.37
N GLN A 67 13.21 -1.56 -0.61
CA GLN A 67 12.65 -1.19 -1.91
C GLN A 67 11.12 -1.27 -1.96
N CYS A 68 10.49 -2.20 -1.24
CA CYS A 68 9.03 -2.34 -1.25
C CYS A 68 8.36 -1.46 -0.20
N PHE A 69 8.95 -1.37 0.98
CA PHE A 69 8.27 -0.79 2.13
C PHE A 69 8.87 0.52 2.58
N LEU A 70 10.05 0.90 2.05
CA LEU A 70 10.94 1.88 2.70
C LEU A 70 11.21 1.43 4.16
N PRO A 71 12.45 1.46 4.65
CA PRO A 71 12.71 1.06 6.03
C PRO A 71 12.29 2.20 7.00
N ASP A 72 11.08 2.72 6.83
CA ASP A 72 10.50 3.84 7.53
C ASP A 72 9.10 3.45 8.04
N PRO A 73 8.93 3.31 9.37
CA PRO A 73 7.63 3.04 9.98
C PRO A 73 6.54 4.04 9.54
N GLU A 74 6.90 5.31 9.31
CA GLU A 74 5.93 6.34 8.90
C GLU A 74 5.35 6.04 7.52
N PHE A 75 6.15 5.48 6.60
CA PHE A 75 5.66 5.08 5.28
C PHE A 75 4.62 3.96 5.38
N MET A 76 4.84 2.96 6.23
CA MET A 76 3.90 1.86 6.41
C MET A 76 2.58 2.31 7.04
N ASP A 77 2.64 3.27 7.96
CA ASP A 77 1.45 3.90 8.52
C ASP A 77 0.68 4.70 7.45
N LEU A 78 1.39 5.47 6.61
CA LEU A 78 0.79 6.20 5.50
C LEU A 78 0.12 5.27 4.48
N LEU A 79 0.79 4.18 4.10
CA LEU A 79 0.25 3.19 3.18
C LEU A 79 -1.00 2.50 3.77
N SER A 80 -0.96 2.15 5.05
CA SER A 80 -2.10 1.54 5.77
C SER A 80 -3.29 2.50 5.85
N ASN A 81 -3.03 3.78 6.13
CA ASN A 81 -4.06 4.82 6.15
C ASN A 81 -4.69 5.00 4.75
N LEU A 82 -3.88 5.02 3.69
CA LEU A 82 -4.37 5.10 2.32
C LEU A 82 -5.26 3.90 1.97
N VAL A 83 -4.84 2.68 2.27
CA VAL A 83 -5.64 1.47 2.03
C VAL A 83 -6.97 1.52 2.79
N THR A 84 -6.94 2.00 4.04
CA THR A 84 -8.15 2.19 4.85
C THR A 84 -9.10 3.21 4.23
N ILE A 85 -8.59 4.35 3.76
CA ILE A 85 -9.38 5.37 3.06
C ILE A 85 -10.02 4.78 1.80
N ILE A 86 -9.24 4.09 0.97
CA ILE A 86 -9.72 3.43 -0.25
C ILE A 86 -10.85 2.45 0.07
N HIS A 87 -10.66 1.60 1.08
CA HIS A 87 -11.66 0.64 1.53
C HIS A 87 -12.95 1.36 1.93
N ASN A 88 -12.87 2.33 2.83
CA ASN A 88 -14.06 3.03 3.34
C ASN A 88 -14.78 3.82 2.24
N PHE A 89 -14.04 4.30 1.23
CA PHE A 89 -14.60 4.98 0.08
C PHE A 89 -15.30 4.00 -0.86
N ALA A 90 -14.71 2.82 -1.09
CA ALA A 90 -15.28 1.76 -1.92
C ALA A 90 -16.53 1.11 -1.29
N THR A 91 -16.60 1.01 0.03
CA THR A 91 -17.74 0.42 0.76
C THR A 91 -18.83 1.43 1.11
N GLY A 92 -18.62 2.72 0.83
CA GLY A 92 -19.58 3.79 1.13
C GLY A 92 -19.65 4.19 2.61
N GLU A 93 -18.69 3.76 3.44
CA GLU A 93 -18.58 4.18 4.84
C GLU A 93 -18.17 5.66 4.97
N VAL A 94 -17.43 6.20 4.00
CA VAL A 94 -17.05 7.63 3.95
C VAL A 94 -18.28 8.55 3.85
N VAL A 95 -19.32 8.13 3.12
CA VAL A 95 -20.56 8.91 2.96
C VAL A 95 -21.28 9.06 4.30
N ARG A 96 -21.19 8.06 5.18
CA ARG A 96 -21.82 8.08 6.51
C ARG A 96 -21.15 9.07 7.47
N PHE A 97 -19.83 9.24 7.38
CA PHE A 97 -19.08 10.20 8.19
C PHE A 97 -19.43 11.66 7.85
N VAL A 98 -19.61 11.98 6.58
CA VAL A 98 -19.96 13.34 6.14
C VAL A 98 -21.42 13.67 6.42
N SER A 99 -22.34 12.69 6.28
CA SER A 99 -23.75 12.89 6.61
C SER A 99 -24.04 13.09 8.11
N GLY A 100 -23.06 12.84 8.99
CA GLY A 100 -23.15 13.09 10.44
C GLY A 100 -22.57 14.43 10.89
N PHE A 101 -21.94 15.19 10.00
CA PHE A 101 -21.45 16.55 10.28
C PHE A 101 -22.48 17.56 9.75
N ASP A 102 -23.54 17.78 10.52
CA ASP A 102 -24.39 18.95 10.29
C ASP A 102 -23.59 20.22 10.63
N LEU A 103 -23.14 20.91 9.58
CA LEU A 103 -22.42 22.18 9.66
C LEU A 103 -23.31 23.33 10.16
N SER A 104 -24.58 23.10 10.50
CA SER A 104 -25.45 24.11 11.13
C SER A 104 -25.08 24.41 12.60
N ASP A 105 -24.37 23.53 13.30
CA ASP A 105 -24.10 23.68 14.73
C ASP A 105 -22.88 24.55 15.08
N LYS A 106 -22.19 25.13 14.09
CA LYS A 106 -21.05 26.04 14.33
C LYS A 106 -21.22 27.48 13.84
N MET A 107 -22.42 27.91 13.43
CA MET A 107 -22.70 29.32 13.11
C MET A 107 -23.82 29.92 13.97
N LYS A 108 -23.68 29.79 15.29
CA LYS A 108 -24.31 30.71 16.26
C LYS A 108 -23.21 31.42 17.05
N ILE A 109 -22.75 32.54 16.53
CA ILE A 109 -22.19 33.65 17.31
C ILE A 109 -23.24 34.74 17.30
#